data_AF-A0A377E082-F1
#
_entry.id   AF-A0A377E082-F1
#
_cell.length_a   1.000
_cell.length_b   1.000
_cell.length_c   1.000
_cell.angle_alpha   90.00
_cell.angle_beta   90.00
_cell.angle_gamma   90.00
#
_symmetry.space_group_name_H-M   'P 1'
#
loop_
_entity.id
_entity.type
_entity.pdbx_description
1 polymer ?
#
loop_
_entity_poly.entity_id
_entity_poly.type
_entity_poly.pdbx_seq_one_letter_code
_entity_poly.pdbx_strand_id
1 'polypeptide(L)'
;MATSQDHKRVGDKDTGPNTGGMGAYSPAPVVTDDVHQRTMERIIWPTVKGMAAEGNTYTGFLYAGLMIDKQGNPKVIEFNCRFGDPETQPIMLRMKSDLVELCLAACESKLDEKTSEWDERASLGVVMAAVDIRVITAPVT
;
A
#
# COMPACT_ATOMS: atom_id res chain seq x y z
N MET A 1 -0.05 11.56 -4.78
CA MET A 1 0.56 10.22 -4.56
C MET A 1 -0.24 9.44 -3.53
N ALA A 2 -0.49 8.16 -3.82
CA ALA A 2 -1.25 7.21 -2.99
C ALA A 2 -0.32 6.36 -2.11
N THR A 3 0.40 6.99 -1.18
CA THR A 3 1.18 6.26 -0.17
C THR A 3 0.44 6.22 1.15
N SER A 4 0.67 5.19 1.94
CA SER A 4 0.11 5.05 3.27
C SER A 4 1.11 4.38 4.20
N GLN A 5 0.95 4.63 5.50
CA GLN A 5 1.62 3.88 6.54
C GLN A 5 0.54 3.34 7.49
N ASP A 6 0.64 2.06 7.81
CA ASP A 6 -0.23 1.34 8.72
C ASP A 6 0.49 1.04 10.04
N HIS A 7 -0.28 1.00 11.13
CA HIS A 7 0.16 0.64 12.47
C HIS A 7 -0.32 -0.77 12.83
N LYS A 8 0.55 -1.77 12.66
CA LYS A 8 0.18 -3.18 12.85
C LYS A 8 0.03 -3.60 14.31
N ARG A 9 0.68 -2.92 15.25
CA ARG A 9 0.70 -3.32 16.67
C ARG A 9 -0.58 -2.88 17.37
N VAL A 10 -1.11 -3.75 18.24
CA VAL A 10 -2.39 -3.51 18.94
C VAL A 10 -2.32 -2.36 19.96
N GLY A 11 -1.15 -2.15 20.55
CA GLY A 11 -0.95 -1.19 21.63
C GLY A 11 -0.25 0.08 21.16
N ASP A 12 -0.49 1.16 21.90
CA ASP A 12 0.19 2.44 21.71
C ASP A 12 1.72 2.28 21.66
N LYS A 13 2.37 3.14 20.87
CA LYS A 13 3.83 3.16 20.67
C LYS A 13 4.38 1.82 20.17
N ASP A 14 3.63 1.17 19.29
CA ASP A 14 3.98 -0.09 18.65
C ASP A 14 4.22 -1.26 19.63
N THR A 15 3.42 -1.32 20.70
CA THR A 15 3.52 -2.37 21.73
C THR A 15 2.51 -3.50 21.51
N GLY A 16 2.77 -4.66 22.13
CA GLY A 16 1.88 -5.82 22.05
C GLY A 16 2.01 -6.61 20.73
N PRO A 17 1.12 -7.58 20.48
CA PRO A 17 1.16 -8.41 19.27
C PRO A 17 0.77 -7.65 17.99
N ASN A 18 1.13 -8.24 16.84
CA ASN A 18 0.69 -7.75 15.52
C ASN A 18 -0.79 -8.05 15.29
N THR A 19 -1.45 -7.19 14.52
CA THR A 19 -2.81 -7.29 14.01
C THR A 19 -2.78 -7.10 12.48
N GLY A 20 -3.94 -7.11 11.82
CA GLY A 20 -4.03 -6.69 10.42
C GLY A 20 -3.59 -5.24 10.18
N GLY A 21 -3.88 -4.37 11.17
CA GLY A 21 -3.64 -2.94 11.17
C GLY A 21 -4.64 -2.24 12.12
N MET A 22 -4.16 -1.34 12.98
CA MET A 22 -4.98 -0.59 13.95
C MET A 22 -5.30 0.84 13.48
N GLY A 23 -4.77 1.23 12.33
CA GLY A 23 -5.01 2.53 11.75
C GLY A 23 -3.96 2.86 10.71
N ALA A 24 -4.34 3.66 9.74
CA ALA A 24 -3.46 4.09 8.68
C ALA A 24 -3.70 5.55 8.33
N TYR A 25 -2.69 6.19 7.74
CA TYR A 25 -2.80 7.54 7.23
C TYR A 25 -2.17 7.68 5.85
N SER A 26 -2.57 8.71 5.11
CA SER A 26 -2.11 9.00 3.74
C SER A 26 -2.00 10.52 3.52
N PRO A 27 -0.96 11.04 2.86
CA PRO A 27 0.23 10.34 2.34
C PRO A 27 1.23 9.96 3.45
N ALA A 28 2.16 9.04 3.17
CA ALA A 28 3.23 8.67 4.09
C ALA A 28 4.52 9.49 3.84
N PRO A 29 4.95 10.37 4.77
CA PRO A 29 6.13 11.23 4.60
C PRO A 29 7.45 10.49 4.42
N VAL A 30 7.54 9.24 4.87
CA VAL A 30 8.74 8.40 4.68
C VAL A 30 8.98 8.07 3.20
N VAL A 31 7.93 8.12 2.38
CA VAL A 31 8.03 7.93 0.93
C VAL A 31 8.24 9.29 0.27
N THR A 32 9.49 9.75 0.28
CA THR A 32 9.92 10.90 -0.51
C THR A 32 9.94 10.58 -2.01
N ASP A 33 10.10 11.58 -2.87
CA ASP A 33 10.17 11.37 -4.33
C ASP A 33 11.32 10.41 -4.73
N ASP A 34 12.48 10.51 -4.07
CA ASP A 34 13.61 9.59 -4.30
C ASP A 34 13.28 8.16 -3.83
N VAL A 35 12.62 8.00 -2.68
CA VAL A 35 12.17 6.67 -2.22
C VAL A 35 11.12 6.09 -3.16
N HIS A 36 10.19 6.92 -3.64
CA HIS A 36 9.18 6.53 -4.62
C HIS A 36 9.84 6.05 -5.92
N GLN A 37 10.77 6.84 -6.48
CA GLN A 37 11.49 6.48 -7.70
C GLN A 37 12.25 5.15 -7.53
N ARG A 38 13.01 4.98 -6.44
CA ARG A 38 13.72 3.73 -6.15
C ARG A 38 12.76 2.54 -6.02
N THR A 39 11.60 2.75 -5.42
CA THR A 39 10.56 1.73 -5.28
C THR A 39 10.02 1.31 -6.64
N MET A 40 9.73 2.27 -7.53
CA MET A 40 9.27 1.97 -8.88
C MET A 40 10.31 1.21 -9.69
N GLU A 41 11.56 1.69 -9.68
CA GLU A 41 12.66 1.13 -10.48
C GLU A 41 13.12 -0.24 -10.00
N ARG A 42 13.22 -0.45 -8.68
CA ARG A 42 13.83 -1.65 -8.10
C ARG A 42 12.81 -2.72 -7.71
N ILE A 43 11.54 -2.36 -7.53
CA ILE A 43 10.51 -3.26 -7.02
C ILE A 43 9.34 -3.35 -8.01
N ILE A 44 8.58 -2.27 -8.22
CA ILE A 44 7.31 -2.36 -8.96
C ILE A 44 7.51 -2.77 -10.42
N TRP A 45 8.38 -2.08 -11.16
CA TRP A 45 8.62 -2.42 -12.57
C TRP A 45 9.26 -3.80 -12.75
N PRO A 46 10.30 -4.19 -11.99
CA PRO A 46 10.83 -5.55 -12.05
C PRO A 46 9.80 -6.62 -11.73
N THR A 47 8.93 -6.42 -10.73
CA THR A 47 7.88 -7.38 -10.38
C THR A 47 6.87 -7.54 -11.53
N VAL A 48 6.32 -6.45 -12.05
CA VAL A 48 5.33 -6.51 -13.14
C VAL A 48 5.93 -7.12 -14.42
N LYS A 49 7.15 -6.71 -14.78
CA LYS A 49 7.84 -7.25 -15.97
C LYS A 49 8.25 -8.71 -15.80
N GLY A 50 8.69 -9.10 -14.61
CA GLY A 50 9.07 -10.47 -14.30
C GLY A 50 7.88 -11.42 -14.41
N MET A 51 6.75 -11.06 -13.80
CA MET A 51 5.50 -11.84 -13.90
C MET A 51 5.06 -12.02 -15.36
N ALA A 52 5.14 -10.97 -16.19
CA ALA A 52 4.84 -11.05 -17.61
C ALA A 52 5.84 -11.94 -18.38
N ALA A 53 7.14 -11.85 -18.07
CA ALA A 53 8.18 -12.68 -18.70
C ALA A 53 8.03 -14.17 -18.38
N GLU A 54 7.47 -14.50 -17.21
CA GLU A 54 7.13 -15.87 -16.81
C GLU A 54 5.79 -16.37 -17.39
N GLY A 55 5.11 -15.55 -18.20
CA GLY A 55 3.81 -15.88 -18.81
C GLY A 55 2.61 -15.71 -17.87
N ASN A 56 2.80 -15.12 -16.69
CA ASN A 56 1.79 -14.90 -15.67
C ASN A 56 1.51 -13.40 -15.49
N THR A 57 1.11 -12.70 -16.56
CA THR A 57 0.86 -11.25 -16.52
C THR A 57 -0.10 -10.89 -15.37
N TYR A 58 0.37 -10.01 -14.48
CA TYR A 58 -0.41 -9.56 -13.33
C TYR A 58 -1.39 -8.45 -13.72
N THR A 59 -2.64 -8.54 -13.26
CA THR A 59 -3.65 -7.49 -13.46
C THR A 59 -4.46 -7.32 -12.17
N GLY A 60 -4.67 -6.07 -11.75
CA GLY A 60 -5.36 -5.72 -10.52
C GLY A 60 -4.47 -4.90 -9.58
N PHE A 61 -4.87 -4.81 -8.32
CA PHE A 61 -4.09 -4.11 -7.29
C PHE A 61 -2.89 -4.94 -6.87
N LEU A 62 -1.71 -4.34 -6.89
CA LEU A 62 -0.49 -4.91 -6.32
C LEU A 62 -0.12 -4.09 -5.08
N TYR A 63 -0.40 -4.62 -3.90
CA TYR A 63 0.02 -4.02 -2.65
C TYR A 63 1.42 -4.52 -2.29
N ALA A 64 2.38 -3.60 -2.18
CA ALA A 64 3.75 -3.91 -1.77
C ALA A 64 4.00 -3.39 -0.35
N GLY A 65 4.13 -4.30 0.61
CA GLY A 65 4.55 -3.95 1.97
C GLY A 65 6.05 -3.69 1.97
N LEU A 66 6.46 -2.46 2.29
CA LEU A 66 7.86 -2.04 2.23
C LEU A 66 8.43 -1.67 3.59
N MET A 67 9.68 -2.05 3.81
CA MET A 67 10.53 -1.48 4.84
C MET A 67 11.49 -0.48 4.17
N ILE A 68 11.50 0.76 4.64
CA ILE A 68 12.43 1.80 4.16
C ILE A 68 13.54 1.97 5.19
N ASP A 69 14.79 1.72 4.80
CA ASP A 69 15.93 1.91 5.69
C ASP A 69 16.28 3.41 5.91
N LYS A 70 17.25 3.68 6.78
CA LYS A 70 17.69 5.04 7.10
C LYS A 70 18.30 5.79 5.91
N GLN A 71 18.68 5.08 4.85
CA GLN A 71 19.25 5.62 3.61
C GLN A 71 18.20 5.77 2.50
N GLY A 72 16.92 5.47 2.80
CA GLY A 72 15.82 5.53 1.84
C GLY A 72 15.81 4.37 0.85
N ASN A 73 16.45 3.23 1.16
CA ASN A 73 16.34 2.05 0.31
C ASN A 73 15.09 1.24 0.70
N PRO A 74 14.20 0.94 -0.27
CA PRO A 74 13.07 0.08 -0.04
C PRO A 74 13.46 -1.39 -0.09
N LYS A 75 12.92 -2.18 0.83
CA LYS A 75 12.94 -3.66 0.80
C LYS A 75 11.52 -4.19 0.89
N VAL A 76 11.21 -5.20 0.09
CA VAL A 76 9.92 -5.88 0.12
C VAL A 76 9.84 -6.74 1.38
N ILE A 77 8.78 -6.57 2.16
CA ILE A 77 8.37 -7.48 3.22
C ILE A 77 7.46 -8.55 2.61
N GLU A 78 6.42 -8.11 1.91
CA GLU A 78 5.42 -8.98 1.27
C GLU A 78 4.74 -8.28 0.10
N PHE A 79 4.10 -9.08 -0.75
CA PHE A 79 3.11 -8.63 -1.73
C PHE A 79 1.73 -9.16 -1.34
N ASN A 80 0.71 -8.34 -1.53
CA ASN A 80 -0.68 -8.75 -1.41
C ASN A 80 -1.46 -8.39 -2.68
N CYS A 81 -2.39 -9.27 -3.06
CA CYS A 81 -3.15 -9.14 -4.32
C CYS A 81 -4.44 -8.32 -4.20
N ARG A 82 -4.70 -7.73 -3.04
CA ARG A 82 -5.82 -6.81 -2.82
C ARG A 82 -5.34 -5.50 -2.22
N PHE A 83 -6.25 -4.54 -2.23
CA PHE A 83 -6.18 -3.37 -1.39
C PHE A 83 -5.84 -3.71 0.07
N GLY A 84 -4.92 -2.94 0.65
CA GLY A 84 -4.59 -3.01 2.07
C GLY A 84 -5.79 -2.60 2.92
N ASP A 85 -5.87 -3.13 4.13
CA ASP A 85 -6.90 -2.78 5.11
C ASP A 85 -6.18 -2.69 6.47
N PRO A 86 -6.09 -1.48 7.08
CA PRO A 86 -6.91 -0.29 6.87
C PRO A 86 -6.36 0.80 5.94
N GLU A 87 -5.36 0.52 5.08
CA GLU A 87 -4.73 1.55 4.24
C GLU A 87 -5.63 2.15 3.16
N THR A 88 -6.58 1.36 2.65
CA THR A 88 -7.43 1.80 1.55
C THR A 88 -8.38 2.91 1.97
N GLN A 89 -8.83 2.91 3.22
CA GLN A 89 -9.75 3.89 3.77
C GLN A 89 -9.21 5.34 3.62
N PRO A 90 -8.02 5.70 4.16
CA PRO A 90 -7.45 7.04 3.96
C PRO A 90 -7.05 7.31 2.49
N ILE A 91 -6.57 6.31 1.74
CA ILE A 91 -6.25 6.52 0.32
C ILE A 91 -7.51 6.92 -0.45
N MET A 92 -8.61 6.20 -0.31
CA MET A 92 -9.87 6.48 -1.00
C MET A 92 -10.49 7.81 -0.58
N LEU A 93 -10.35 8.22 0.68
CA LEU A 93 -10.78 9.56 1.13
C LEU A 93 -10.06 10.70 0.40
N ARG A 94 -8.86 10.45 -0.14
CA ARG A 94 -8.07 11.44 -0.88
C ARG A 94 -8.22 11.31 -2.40
N MET A 95 -8.85 10.26 -2.91
CA MET A 95 -8.98 10.04 -4.34
C MET A 95 -9.99 11.05 -4.92
N LYS A 96 -9.53 11.88 -5.87
CA LYS A 96 -10.41 12.80 -6.62
C LYS A 96 -10.87 12.21 -7.95
N SER A 97 -10.05 11.36 -8.55
CA SER A 97 -10.39 10.65 -9.79
C SER A 97 -11.51 9.63 -9.59
N ASP A 98 -12.18 9.27 -10.68
CA ASP A 98 -13.17 8.20 -10.68
C ASP A 98 -12.48 6.82 -10.61
N LEU A 99 -12.68 6.12 -9.49
CA LEU A 99 -12.13 4.78 -9.29
C LEU A 99 -12.66 3.77 -10.32
N VAL A 100 -13.93 3.87 -10.72
CA VAL A 100 -14.55 2.97 -11.69
C VAL A 100 -13.89 3.14 -13.05
N GLU A 101 -13.63 4.39 -13.46
CA GLU A 101 -12.93 4.69 -14.72
C GLU A 101 -11.51 4.09 -14.72
N LEU A 102 -10.76 4.26 -13.62
CA LEU A 102 -9.40 3.73 -13.49
C LEU A 102 -9.38 2.20 -13.50
N CYS A 103 -10.31 1.55 -12.79
CA CYS A 103 -10.43 0.10 -12.79
C CYS A 103 -10.83 -0.44 -14.17
N LEU A 104 -11.75 0.23 -14.87
CA LEU A 104 -12.14 -0.16 -16.23
C LEU A 104 -10.95 -0.05 -17.19
N ALA A 105 -10.20 1.06 -17.14
CA ALA A 105 -8.99 1.23 -17.95
C ALA A 105 -7.94 0.15 -17.67
N ALA A 106 -7.78 -0.26 -16.40
CA ALA A 106 -6.89 -1.36 -16.03
C ALA A 106 -7.36 -2.70 -16.64
N CYS A 107 -8.66 -3.01 -16.59
CA CYS A 107 -9.22 -4.21 -17.23
C CYS A 107 -9.08 -4.19 -18.76
N GLU A 108 -9.08 -3.01 -19.38
CA GLU A 108 -8.90 -2.83 -20.82
C GLU A 108 -7.43 -2.69 -21.26
N SER A 109 -6.46 -2.82 -20.34
CA SER A 109 -5.03 -2.57 -20.62
C SER A 109 -4.70 -1.17 -21.15
N LYS A 110 -5.43 -0.14 -20.69
CA LYS A 110 -5.26 1.28 -21.05
C LYS A 110 -4.92 2.16 -19.84
N LEU A 111 -4.36 1.57 -18.79
CA LEU A 111 -4.06 2.31 -17.55
C LEU A 111 -2.96 3.37 -17.76
N ASP A 112 -2.10 3.19 -18.75
CA ASP A 112 -1.08 4.14 -19.18
C ASP A 112 -1.66 5.43 -19.80
N GLU A 113 -2.92 5.40 -20.24
CA GLU A 113 -3.65 6.57 -20.75
C GLU A 113 -4.33 7.38 -19.62
N LYS A 114 -4.19 6.96 -18.36
CA LYS A 114 -4.87 7.56 -17.20
C LYS A 114 -3.88 8.19 -16.22
N THR A 115 -4.34 9.24 -15.56
CA THR A 115 -3.68 9.83 -14.40
C THR A 115 -4.61 9.81 -13.20
N SER A 116 -4.03 9.74 -12.01
CA SER A 116 -4.78 9.79 -10.74
C SER A 116 -4.56 11.14 -10.05
N GLU A 117 -5.64 11.80 -9.67
CA GLU A 117 -5.64 13.05 -8.92
C GLU A 117 -5.97 12.81 -7.44
N TRP A 118 -5.28 13.55 -6.58
CA TRP A 118 -5.33 13.35 -5.13
C TRP A 118 -5.60 14.66 -4.40
N ASP A 119 -6.35 14.60 -3.31
CA ASP A 119 -6.43 15.69 -2.34
C ASP A 119 -5.06 15.87 -1.65
N GLU A 120 -4.62 17.12 -1.56
CA GLU A 120 -3.36 17.49 -0.90
C GLU A 120 -3.44 17.31 0.61
N ARG A 121 -4.65 17.39 1.18
CA ARG A 121 -4.88 17.18 2.60
C ARG A 121 -4.56 15.73 2.97
N ALA A 122 -3.95 15.57 4.13
CA ALA A 122 -3.77 14.27 4.74
C ALA A 122 -5.11 13.72 5.23
N SER A 123 -5.20 12.39 5.29
CA SER A 123 -6.33 11.66 5.85
C SER A 123 -5.80 10.56 6.78
N LEU A 124 -6.57 10.24 7.81
CA LEU A 124 -6.19 9.29 8.84
C LEU A 124 -7.44 8.49 9.25
N GLY A 125 -7.30 7.18 9.31
CA GLY A 125 -8.30 6.25 9.82
C GLY A 125 -7.78 5.55 11.06
N VAL A 126 -8.60 5.49 12.12
CA VAL A 126 -8.34 4.72 13.34
C VAL A 126 -9.32 3.56 13.39
N VAL A 127 -8.80 2.35 13.62
CA VAL A 127 -9.64 1.15 13.75
C VAL A 127 -10.22 1.09 15.16
N MET A 128 -11.55 1.00 15.24
CA MET A 128 -12.24 0.61 16.47
C MET A 128 -12.39 -0.92 16.46
N ALA A 129 -11.70 -1.59 17.38
CA ALA A 129 -11.65 -3.05 17.44
C ALA A 129 -12.49 -3.59 18.61
N ALA A 130 -12.99 -4.83 18.46
CA ALA A 130 -13.55 -5.58 19.59
C ALA A 130 -12.44 -5.97 20.58
N VAL A 131 -12.81 -6.23 21.85
CA VAL A 131 -11.84 -6.50 22.92
C VAL A 131 -10.94 -7.72 22.64
N ASP A 132 -11.47 -8.73 21.92
CA ASP A 132 -10.77 -9.97 21.56
C ASP A 132 -10.31 -9.97 20.09
N ILE A 133 -9.81 -8.82 19.60
CA ILE A 133 -9.33 -8.72 18.22
C ILE A 133 -8.30 -9.81 17.92
N ARG A 134 -8.47 -10.46 16.75
CA ARG A 134 -7.52 -11.47 16.30
C ARG A 134 -6.15 -10.85 16.11
N VAL A 135 -5.17 -11.42 16.79
CA VAL A 135 -3.76 -11.09 16.64
C VAL A 135 -3.11 -12.07 15.68
N ILE A 136 -2.16 -11.58 14.89
CA ILE A 136 -1.35 -12.41 13.99
C ILE A 136 -0.32 -13.12 14.85
N THR A 137 -0.54 -14.42 15.07
CA THR A 137 0.36 -15.28 15.88
C THR A 137 1.44 -15.97 15.04
N ALA A 138 1.53 -15.69 13.73
CA ALA A 138 2.55 -16.27 12.89
C ALA A 138 3.93 -15.73 13.29
N PRO A 139 4.96 -16.60 13.44
CA PRO A 139 6.31 -16.14 13.69
C PRO A 139 6.77 -15.33 12.48
N VAL A 140 7.02 -14.05 12.68
CA VAL A 140 7.89 -13.31 11.76
C VAL A 140 9.28 -13.85 12.06
N THR A 141 9.76 -14.76 11.22
CA THR A 141 11.10 -15.35 11.30
C THR A 141 12.18 -14.28 11.34
#